data_AF-Q3AA45-F1
#
_entry.id   AF-Q3AA45-F1
#
_cell.length_a   1.000
_cell.length_b   1.000
_cell.length_c   1.000
_cell.angle_alpha   90.00
_cell.angle_beta   90.00
_cell.angle_gamma   90.00
#
_symmetry.space_group_name_H-M   'P 1'
#
loop_
_entity.id
_entity.type
_entity.pdbx_description
1 polymer ?
#
loop_
_entity_poly.entity_id
_entity_poly.type
_entity_poly.pdbx_seq_one_letter_code
_entity_poly.pdbx_strand_id
1 'polypeptide(L)' 'MNALHNPLKIGKIKVDDEGRKSKKYVGEKATVTVNPDTGTVIQVNPTSSKYAKRLKKQRGE' A
#
# COMPACT_ATOMS: atom_id res chain seq x y z
N MET A 1 6.13 -6.63 10.32
CA MET A 1 5.74 -7.18 9.01
C MET A 1 5.80 -6.08 7.96
N ASN A 2 6.44 -6.36 6.82
CA ASN A 2 6.72 -5.40 5.75
C ASN A 2 5.53 -5.28 4.80
N ALA A 3 5.23 -4.05 4.35
CA ALA A 3 4.09 -3.74 3.47
C ALA A 3 4.10 -4.50 2.13
N LEU A 4 5.29 -4.92 1.67
CA LEU A 4 5.46 -5.64 0.40
C LEU A 4 5.28 -7.15 0.53
N HIS A 5 5.47 -7.73 1.72
CA HIS A 5 5.39 -9.19 1.93
C HIS A 5 4.06 -9.62 2.56
N ASN A 6 3.49 -8.83 3.47
CA ASN A 6 2.18 -9.08 4.07
C ASN A 6 1.41 -7.76 4.25
N PRO A 7 0.91 -7.15 3.16
CA PRO A 7 0.10 -5.95 3.25
C PRO A 7 -1.21 -6.25 4.00
N LEU A 8 -1.60 -5.34 4.91
CA LEU A 8 -2.93 -5.29 5.50
C LEU A 8 -4.00 -4.97 4.45
N LYS A 9 -3.63 -4.23 3.40
CA LYS A 9 -4.51 -3.91 2.28
C LYS A 9 -3.72 -3.69 1.00
N ILE A 10 -4.20 -4.28 -0.08
CA ILE A 10 -3.71 -4.03 -1.43
C ILE A 10 -4.71 -3.11 -2.13
N GLY A 11 -4.23 -1.96 -2.60
CA GLY A 11 -5.01 -1.03 -3.40
C GLY A 11 -5.15 -1.49 -4.85
N LYS A 12 -6.17 -0.95 -5.54
CA LYS A 12 -6.30 -1.09 -6.99
C LYS A 12 -5.17 -0.34 -7.70
N ILE A 13 -4.83 -0.79 -8.91
CA ILE A 13 -3.95 -0.04 -9.80
C ILE A 13 -4.68 1.23 -10.23
N LYS A 14 -4.03 2.38 -10.08
CA LYS A 14 -4.49 3.67 -10.59
C LYS A 14 -3.59 4.07 -11.74
N VAL A 15 -4.19 4.66 -12.78
CA VAL A 15 -3.49 5.24 -13.91
C VAL A 15 -3.79 6.74 -13.86
N ASP A 16 -2.77 7.58 -13.96
CA ASP A 16 -2.95 9.02 -14.10
C ASP A 16 -3.12 9.43 -15.57
N ASP A 17 -3.39 10.72 -15.81
CA ASP A 17 -3.64 11.24 -17.16
C ASP A 17 -2.41 11.15 -18.09
N GLU A 18 -1.21 10.97 -17.52
CA GLU A 18 0.04 10.74 -18.26
C GLU A 18 0.31 9.24 -18.52
N GLY A 19 -0.63 8.35 -18.14
CA GLY A 19 -0.51 6.90 -18.35
C GLY A 19 0.36 6.17 -17.34
N ARG A 20 0.84 6.84 -16.28
CA ARG A 20 1.68 6.20 -15.26
C ARG A 20 0.82 5.37 -14.33
N LYS A 21 1.21 4.10 -14.16
CA LYS A 21 0.53 3.20 -13.23
C LYS A 21 1.12 3.32 -11.83
N SER A 22 0.24 3.31 -10.83
CA SER A 22 0.63 3.23 -9.42
C SER A 22 -0.24 2.25 -8.67
N LYS A 23 0.36 1.53 -7.72
CA LYS A 23 -0.32 0.58 -6.84
C LYS A 23 0.14 0.78 -5.41
N LYS A 24 -0.82 0.87 -4.50
CA LYS A 24 -0.58 1.13 -3.08
C LYS A 24 -0.68 -0.17 -2.27
N TYR A 25 0.34 -0.43 -1.47
CA TYR A 25 0.44 -1.55 -0.54
C TYR A 25 0.49 -0.98 0.88
N VAL A 26 -0.56 -1.23 1.66
CA VAL A 26 -0.65 -0.74 3.04
C VAL A 26 -0.21 -1.85 3.97
N GLY A 27 0.94 -1.69 4.62
CA GLY A 27 1.37 -2.50 5.74
C GLY A 27 1.03 -1.85 7.09
N GLU A 28 1.30 -2.56 8.16
CA GLU A 28 1.02 -2.12 9.53
C GLU A 28 1.77 -0.83 9.91
N LYS A 29 3.06 -0.76 9.57
CA LYS A 29 3.92 0.39 9.93
C LYS A 29 4.11 1.37 8.79
N ALA A 30 4.01 0.91 7.55
CA ALA A 30 4.29 1.72 6.36
C ALA A 30 3.33 1.38 5.22
N THR A 31 3.04 2.38 4.40
CA THR A 31 2.31 2.28 3.16
C THR A 31 3.27 2.61 2.02
N VAL A 32 3.42 1.68 1.08
CA VAL A 32 4.33 1.79 -0.07
C VAL A 32 3.49 1.94 -1.33
N THR A 33 3.79 2.95 -2.14
CA THR A 33 3.24 3.11 -3.49
C THR A 33 4.33 2.74 -4.48
N VAL A 34 4.04 1.84 -5.41
CA VAL A 34 4.98 1.39 -6.45
C VAL A 34 4.35 1.55 -7.82
N ASN A 35 5.17 1.74 -8.85
CA ASN A 35 4.76 1.53 -10.22
C ASN A 35 4.76 0.02 -10.51
N PRO A 36 3.61 -0.61 -10.80
CA PRO A 36 3.56 -2.05 -11.05
C PRO A 36 4.24 -2.47 -12.36
N ASP A 37 4.41 -1.55 -13.32
CA ASP A 37 5.01 -1.86 -14.62
C ASP A 37 6.55 -1.88 -14.55
N THR A 38 7.15 -0.97 -13.77
CA THR A 38 8.62 -0.85 -13.64
C THR A 38 9.18 -1.40 -12.33
N GLY A 39 8.32 -1.69 -11.34
CA GLY A 39 8.75 -2.07 -10.00
C GLY A 39 9.31 -0.93 -9.14
N THR A 40 9.34 0.30 -9.67
CA THR A 40 9.91 1.47 -8.97
C THR A 40 9.05 1.85 -7.77
N VAL A 41 9.68 2.07 -6.62
CA VAL A 41 9.00 2.65 -5.45
C VAL A 41 8.80 4.15 -5.68
N ILE A 42 7.54 4.56 -5.76
CA ILE A 42 7.16 5.97 -5.96
C ILE A 42 7.18 6.71 -4.62
N GLN A 43 6.63 6.09 -3.57
CA GLN A 43 6.49 6.76 -2.28
C GLN A 43 6.41 5.74 -1.13
N VAL A 44 6.96 6.12 0.02
CA VAL A 44 6.79 5.39 1.28
C VAL A 44 6.29 6.36 2.34
N ASN A 45 5.20 6.02 3.02
CA ASN A 45 4.63 6.82 4.10
C ASN A 45 4.45 5.95 5.36
N PRO A 46 4.58 6.51 6.58
CA PRO A 46 4.16 5.80 7.78
C PRO A 46 2.65 5.53 7.76
N THR A 47 2.25 4.33 8.16
CA THR A 47 0.83 3.99 8.35
C THR A 47 0.42 4.37 9.76
N SER A 48 -0.60 5.20 9.90
CA SER A 48 -1.15 5.53 11.22
C SER A 48 -1.67 4.28 11.94
N SER A 49 -1.35 4.15 13.23
CA SER A 49 -1.81 3.05 14.09
C SER A 49 -3.34 2.89 14.09
N LYS A 50 -4.10 4.00 14.00
CA LYS A 50 -5.57 3.96 13.90
C LYS A 50 -6.02 3.29 12.61
N TYR A 51 -5.35 3.59 11.50
CA TYR A 51 -5.68 3.01 10.20
C TYR A 51 -5.29 1.54 10.13
N ALA A 52 -4.10 1.17 10.63
CA ALA A 52 -3.65 -0.21 10.72
C ALA A 52 -4.61 -1.08 11.56
N LYS A 53 -5.01 -0.61 12.76
CA LYS A 53 -5.98 -1.31 13.63
C LYS A 53 -7.31 -1.56 12.94
N ARG A 54 -7.82 -0.57 12.19
CA ARG A 54 -9.06 -0.73 11.43
C ARG A 54 -8.94 -1.82 10.37
N LEU A 55 -7.82 -1.88 9.65
CA LEU A 55 -7.59 -2.89 8.62
C LEU A 55 -7.40 -4.29 9.22
N LYS A 56 -6.69 -4.41 10.35
CA LYS A 56 -6.55 -5.67 11.10
C LYS A 56 -7.91 -6.22 11.53
N LYS A 57 -8.74 -5.38 12.15
CA LYS A 57 -10.13 -5.74 12.52
C LYS A 57 -10.95 -6.22 11.32
N GLN A 58 -10.77 -5.62 10.14
CA GLN A 58 -11.45 -6.05 8.90
C GLN A 58 -10.93 -7.39 8.35
N ARG A 59 -9.68 -7.77 8.68
CA ARG A 59 -9.11 -9.09 8.35
C ARG A 59 -9.45 -10.18 9.37
N GLY A 60 -10.10 -9.82 10.49
CA GLY A 60 -10.35 -10.74 11.60
C GLY A 60 -9.13 -10.98 12.49
N GLU A 61 -8.14 -10.08 12.44
CA GLU A 61 -6.98 -10.04 13.36
C GLU A 61 -7.26 -9.18 14.60
#